data_AF-A0A2A7MMP4-F1
#
_entry.id   AF-A0A2A7MMP4-F1
#
_cell.length_a   1.000
_cell.length_b   1.000
_cell.length_c   1.000
_cell.angle_alpha   90.00
_cell.angle_beta   90.00
_cell.angle_gamma   90.00
#
_symmetry.space_group_name_H-M   'P 1'
#
loop_
_entity.id
_entity.type
_entity.pdbx_description
1 polymer ?
#
loop_
_entity_poly.entity_id
_entity_poly.type
_entity_poly.pdbx_seq_one_letter_code
_entity_poly.pdbx_strand_id
1 'polypeptide(L)' 'MKSGAATVNQVLSATSDGPVAGDRVRVAYGVFGRLGWVSSASPGCVLVRYDDGARDVIDLTRRPVWIVR' A
#
# COMPACT_ATOMS: atom_id res chain seq x y z
N MET A 1 -17.53 2.85 -38.42
CA MET A 1 -16.59 3.58 -37.54
C MET A 1 -16.17 2.64 -36.42
N LYS A 2 -14.96 2.09 -36.49
CA LYS A 2 -14.36 1.20 -35.48
C LYS A 2 -13.24 1.97 -34.78
N SER A 3 -13.32 2.05 -33.46
CA SER A 3 -12.21 2.13 -32.50
C SER A 3 -12.83 1.65 -31.19
N GLY A 4 -12.62 0.41 -30.75
CA GLY A 4 -11.33 -0.22 -30.55
C GLY A 4 -11.06 -0.12 -29.06
N ALA A 5 -11.64 -1.03 -28.27
CA ALA A 5 -11.45 -1.11 -26.84
C ALA A 5 -9.95 -1.20 -26.55
N ALA A 6 -9.39 -0.13 -25.99
CA ALA A 6 -8.04 -0.15 -25.48
C ALA A 6 -8.04 -0.99 -24.21
N THR A 7 -7.80 -2.30 -24.38
CA THR A 7 -7.29 -3.15 -23.31
C THR A 7 -5.95 -2.55 -22.91
N VAL A 8 -5.99 -1.69 -21.89
CA VAL A 8 -4.78 -1.22 -21.23
C VAL A 8 -4.21 -2.45 -20.57
N ASN A 9 -3.21 -3.05 -21.22
CA ASN A 9 -2.32 -3.99 -20.56
C ASN A 9 -1.80 -3.27 -19.32
N GLN A 10 -2.26 -3.67 -18.13
CA GLN A 10 -1.74 -3.20 -16.85
C GLN A 10 -0.31 -3.75 -16.68
N VAL A 11 0.60 -3.25 -17.51
CA VAL A 11 2.02 -3.24 -17.19
C VAL A 11 2.11 -2.40 -15.94
N LEU A 12 2.57 -3.05 -14.87
CA LEU A 12 2.72 -2.52 -13.53
C LEU A 12 3.41 -1.16 -13.57
N SER A 13 2.62 -0.08 -13.58
CA SER A 13 3.13 1.21 -13.15
C SER A 13 3.51 1.03 -11.69
N ALA A 14 4.81 0.90 -11.42
CA ALA A 14 5.36 1.28 -10.13
C ALA A 14 5.10 2.78 -10.03
N THR A 15 3.92 3.14 -9.53
CA THR A 15 3.66 4.51 -9.09
C THR A 15 4.68 4.74 -7.98
N SER A 16 5.59 5.69 -8.17
CA SER A 16 6.48 6.21 -7.12
C SER A 16 5.72 6.79 -5.92
N ASP A 17 4.39 6.69 -5.91
CA ASP A 17 3.51 7.06 -4.83
C ASP A 17 3.47 5.90 -3.82
N GLY A 18 3.88 6.18 -2.58
CA GLY A 18 3.78 5.25 -1.47
C GLY A 18 2.32 4.80 -1.20
N PRO A 19 2.11 3.91 -0.22
CA PRO A 19 0.78 3.37 0.09
C PRO A 19 -0.24 4.48 0.36
N VAL A 20 -1.45 4.34 -0.19
CA VAL A 20 -2.55 5.30 -0.04
C VAL A 20 -3.68 4.74 0.81
N ALA A 21 -4.56 5.61 1.29
CA ALA A 21 -5.73 5.19 2.07
C ALA A 21 -6.59 4.19 1.28
N GLY A 22 -6.96 3.09 1.93
CA GLY A 22 -7.67 1.97 1.32
C GLY A 22 -6.76 0.85 0.83
N ASP A 23 -5.45 1.06 0.73
CA ASP A 23 -4.52 -0.01 0.35
C ASP A 23 -4.43 -1.08 1.44
N ARG A 24 -4.40 -2.34 0.98
CA ARG A 24 -3.99 -3.46 1.80
C ARG A 24 -2.47 -3.51 1.83
N VAL A 25 -1.88 -3.59 3.02
CA VAL A 25 -0.43 -3.55 3.17
C VAL A 25 0.09 -4.64 4.10
N ARG A 26 1.34 -5.04 3.86
CA ARG A 26 2.18 -5.78 4.79
C ARG A 26 3.29 -4.86 5.27
N VAL A 27 3.39 -4.66 6.57
CA VAL A 27 4.41 -3.82 7.21
C VAL A 27 5.51 -4.71 7.77
N ALA A 28 6.77 -4.34 7.58
CA ALA A 28 7.90 -5.09 8.13
C ALA A 28 7.82 -5.20 9.66
N TYR A 29 7.72 -6.44 10.15
CA TYR A 29 7.63 -6.76 11.58
C TYR A 29 8.06 -8.23 11.78
N GLY A 30 9.20 -8.45 12.43
CA GLY A 30 9.81 -9.78 12.48
C GLY A 30 10.03 -10.38 11.08
N VAL A 31 9.97 -11.70 10.97
CA VAL A 31 10.20 -12.42 9.69
C VAL A 31 8.96 -12.37 8.77
N PHE A 32 7.75 -12.40 9.34
CA PHE A 32 6.51 -12.55 8.55
C PHE A 32 5.83 -11.22 8.18
N GLY A 33 6.21 -10.11 8.82
CA GLY A 33 5.49 -8.86 8.71
C GLY A 33 4.12 -8.90 9.36
N ARG A 34 3.44 -7.75 9.37
CA ARG A 34 2.07 -7.62 9.89
C ARG A 34 1.15 -7.05 8.82
N LEU A 35 -0.03 -7.66 8.65
CA LEU A 35 -1.03 -7.25 7.66
C LEU A 35 -1.99 -6.22 8.22
N GLY A 36 -2.33 -5.24 7.40
CA GLY A 36 -3.26 -4.18 7.77
C GLY A 36 -3.76 -3.39 6.57
N TRP A 37 -4.60 -2.41 6.85
CA TRP A 37 -5.16 -1.46 5.89
C TRP A 37 -4.65 -0.06 6.18
N VAL A 38 -4.27 0.67 5.14
CA VAL A 38 -3.94 2.08 5.27
C VAL A 38 -5.23 2.85 5.51
N SER A 39 -5.34 3.48 6.67
CA SER A 39 -6.48 4.32 7.04
C SER A 39 -6.31 5.75 6.54
N SER A 40 -5.07 6.26 6.54
CA SER A 40 -4.72 7.56 5.97
C SER A 40 -3.25 7.58 5.55
N ALA A 41 -2.92 8.45 4.61
CA ALA A 41 -1.56 8.66 4.12
C ALA A 41 -1.18 10.14 4.23
N SER A 42 0.08 10.39 4.54
CA SER A 42 0.72 11.71 4.55
C SER A 42 2.09 11.58 3.88
N PRO A 43 2.72 12.66 3.41
CA PRO A 43 4.04 12.56 2.80
C PRO A 43 5.04 11.86 3.73
N GLY A 44 5.57 10.71 3.29
CA GLY A 44 6.54 9.90 4.04
C GLY A 44 5.98 9.04 5.18
N CYS A 45 4.70 9.17 5.54
CA CYS A 45 4.10 8.43 6.65
C CYS A 45 2.71 7.88 6.31
N VAL A 46 2.38 6.70 6.83
CA VAL A 46 1.04 6.10 6.69
C VAL A 46 0.50 5.62 8.02
N LEU A 47 -0.80 5.82 8.24
CA LEU A 47 -1.51 5.24 9.39
C LEU A 47 -2.07 3.88 8.96
N VAL A 48 -1.62 2.81 9.61
CA VAL A 48 -2.07 1.44 9.33
C VAL A 48 -2.95 0.95 10.48
N ARG A 49 -4.10 0.38 10.12
CA ARG A 49 -4.95 -0.42 11.01
C ARG A 49 -4.70 -1.89 10.71
N TYR A 50 -4.07 -2.59 11.63
CA TYR A 50 -3.79 -4.01 11.51
C TYR A 50 -5.04 -4.86 11.76
N ASP A 51 -5.01 -6.10 11.28
CA ASP A 51 -6.13 -7.04 11.42
C ASP A 51 -6.40 -7.46 12.87
N ASP A 52 -5.37 -7.41 13.72
CA ASP A 52 -5.47 -7.64 15.17
C ASP A 52 -6.13 -6.45 15.91
N GLY A 53 -6.51 -5.40 15.19
CA GLY A 53 -7.13 -4.20 15.73
C GLY A 53 -6.13 -3.12 16.17
N ALA A 54 -4.83 -3.42 16.19
CA ALA A 54 -3.80 -2.44 16.52
C ALA A 54 -3.70 -1.34 15.44
N ARG A 55 -3.17 -0.20 15.83
CA ARG A 55 -2.94 0.95 14.95
C ARG A 55 -1.51 1.43 15.11
N ASP A 56 -0.87 1.78 14.00
CA ASP A 56 0.51 2.25 14.01
C ASP A 56 0.75 3.27 12.90
N VAL A 57 1.60 4.26 13.19
CA VAL A 57 2.04 5.26 12.22
C VAL A 57 3.40 4.83 11.71
N ILE A 58 3.49 4.59 10.41
CA ILE A 58 4.66 4.02 9.77
C ILE A 58 5.38 5.10 8.99
N ASP A 59 6.60 5.42 9.40
CA ASP A 59 7.55 6.19 8.62
C ASP A 59 8.13 5.28 7.51
N LEU A 60 7.79 5.61 6.25
CA LEU A 60 8.16 4.83 5.07
C LEU A 60 9.66 4.84 4.80
N THR A 61 10.43 5.77 5.39
CA THR A 61 11.89 5.81 5.29
C THR A 61 12.57 4.84 6.25
N ARG A 62 11.88 4.45 7.32
CA ARG A 62 12.44 3.61 8.40
C ARG A 62 11.94 2.18 8.36
N ARG A 63 10.74 1.97 7.84
CA ARG A 63 10.10 0.65 7.87
C ARG A 63 9.52 0.32 6.50
N PRO A 64 10.01 -0.75 5.85
CA PRO A 64 9.46 -1.19 4.58
C PRO A 64 7.97 -1.54 4.71
N VAL A 65 7.21 -1.15 3.69
CA VAL A 65 5.79 -1.45 3.53
C VAL A 65 5.58 -1.97 2.11
N TRP A 66 4.89 -3.11 2.00
CA TRP A 66 4.54 -3.70 0.71
C TRP A 66 3.03 -3.63 0.53
N ILE A 67 2.58 -3.11 -0.61
CA ILE A 67 1.17 -3.17 -1.01
C ILE A 67 0.85 -4.62 -1.40
N VAL A 68 -0.22 -5.15 -0.81
CA VAL A 68 -0.75 -6.49 -1.10
C VAL A 68 -1.89 -6.30 -2.08
N ARG A 69 -1.70 -6.70 -3.33
CA ARG A 69 -2.74 -6.68 -4.38
C ARG A 69 -3.44 -8.03 -4.47
#